data_AF-A0A7C5ZIT3-F1
#
_entry.id   AF-A0A7C5ZIT3-F1
#
_cell.length_a   1.000
_cell.length_b   1.000
_cell.length_c   1.000
_cell.angle_alpha   90.00
_cell.angle_beta   90.00
_cell.angle_gamma   90.00
#
_symmetry.space_group_name_H-M   'P 1'
#
loop_
_entity.id
_entity.type
_entity.pdbx_description
1 polymer ?
#
loop_
_entity_poly.entity_id
_entity_poly.type
_entity_poly.pdbx_seq_one_letter_code
_entity_poly.pdbx_strand_id
1 'polypeptide(L)'
;MPRSRPHAPRSTHSLHPYRNPGEIRQIVDRLQREVSPIVHTQEILEDLRKERRAVGRFNGWLADHIVGVAGTMGFFYFLCVLMGSWAFWQSGLMSNKGFDPFPFSFLFFILGGIMQSLFVPTMLTASNRATLRDKIKDEADHRAWSHLYDVNDEQLQILRQLADALLKERRAKQDTTEAEAPSSVKQ
;
A
#
# COMPACT_ATOMS: atom_id res chain seq x y z
N MET A 1 -4.77 -44.09 -56.94
CA MET A 1 -5.87 -43.88 -55.96
C MET A 1 -5.39 -42.94 -54.86
N PRO A 2 -6.26 -42.11 -54.25
CA PRO A 2 -6.23 -40.64 -54.46
C PRO A 2 -5.68 -39.77 -53.32
N ARG A 3 -5.49 -38.49 -53.69
CA ARG A 3 -5.04 -37.31 -52.93
C ARG A 3 -5.94 -36.95 -51.75
N SER A 4 -5.38 -36.26 -50.75
CA SER A 4 -6.11 -35.30 -49.91
C SER A 4 -5.19 -34.13 -49.56
N ARG A 5 -5.53 -32.92 -50.05
CA ARG A 5 -5.02 -31.62 -49.54
C ARG A 5 -5.95 -31.15 -48.38
N PRO A 6 -5.83 -29.91 -47.87
CA PRO A 6 -5.23 -29.53 -46.59
C PRO A 6 -6.27 -29.04 -45.56
N HIS A 7 -5.95 -29.03 -44.26
CA HIS A 7 -6.73 -28.25 -43.29
C HIS A 7 -5.98 -26.99 -42.87
N ALA A 8 -6.37 -25.87 -43.48
CA ALA A 8 -6.09 -24.54 -42.98
C ALA A 8 -6.75 -24.34 -41.61
N PRO A 9 -6.14 -23.58 -40.68
CA PRO A 9 -6.84 -23.10 -39.51
C PRO A 9 -7.94 -22.12 -39.95
N ARG A 10 -9.18 -22.44 -39.56
CA ARG A 10 -10.36 -21.60 -39.82
C ARG A 10 -10.18 -20.22 -39.19
N SER A 11 -10.57 -19.24 -39.99
CA SER A 11 -10.48 -17.81 -39.79
C SER A 11 -11.35 -17.28 -38.64
N THR A 12 -10.83 -16.21 -38.02
CA THR A 12 -11.56 -14.96 -37.71
C THR A 12 -12.70 -15.04 -36.69
N HIS A 13 -12.36 -14.75 -35.43
CA HIS A 13 -13.29 -14.08 -34.55
C HIS A 13 -13.54 -12.67 -35.14
N SER A 14 -14.71 -12.46 -35.76
CA SER A 14 -15.11 -11.17 -36.31
C SER A 14 -15.15 -10.12 -35.21
N LEU A 15 -14.13 -9.27 -35.17
CA LEU A 15 -14.23 -7.95 -34.58
C LEU A 15 -15.30 -7.18 -35.36
N HIS A 16 -16.09 -6.41 -34.61
CA HIS A 16 -17.26 -5.63 -35.04
C HIS A 16 -17.09 -4.95 -36.43
N PRO A 17 -18.12 -4.92 -37.31
CA PRO A 17 -17.96 -4.55 -38.74
C PRO A 17 -17.70 -3.07 -39.06
N TYR A 18 -17.35 -2.22 -38.08
CA TYR A 18 -17.20 -0.78 -38.32
C TYR A 18 -16.04 -0.14 -37.54
N ARG A 19 -14.92 -0.84 -37.37
CA ARG A 19 -13.72 -0.19 -36.85
C ARG A 19 -12.46 -0.77 -37.47
N ASN A 20 -11.74 0.07 -38.19
CA ASN A 20 -10.49 -0.30 -38.83
C ASN A 20 -9.49 -0.72 -37.72
N PRO A 21 -8.79 -1.87 -37.83
CA PRO A 21 -7.80 -2.29 -36.83
C PRO A 21 -6.73 -1.22 -36.58
N GLY A 22 -6.44 -0.35 -37.56
CA GLY A 22 -5.59 0.82 -37.38
C GLY A 22 -6.16 1.88 -36.45
N GLU A 23 -7.47 2.17 -36.51
CA GLU A 23 -8.13 3.14 -35.62
C GLU A 23 -8.18 2.62 -34.19
N ILE A 24 -8.45 1.33 -33.98
CA ILE A 24 -8.42 0.74 -32.63
C ILE A 24 -7.02 0.90 -32.03
N ARG A 25 -5.98 0.62 -32.83
CA ARG A 25 -4.59 0.80 -32.39
C ARG A 25 -4.30 2.25 -32.04
N GLN A 26 -4.75 3.20 -32.86
CA GLN A 26 -4.55 4.63 -32.60
C GLN A 26 -5.33 5.14 -31.39
N ILE A 27 -6.51 4.60 -31.12
CA ILE A 27 -7.35 5.00 -29.98
C ILE A 27 -6.80 4.40 -28.69
N VAL A 28 -6.30 3.17 -28.73
CA VAL A 28 -5.55 2.56 -27.62
C VAL A 28 -4.25 3.34 -27.38
N ASP A 29 -3.50 3.69 -28.43
CA ASP A 29 -2.27 4.50 -28.30
C ASP A 29 -2.54 5.92 -27.79
N ARG A 30 -3.67 6.54 -28.18
CA ARG A 30 -4.10 7.84 -27.66
C ARG A 30 -4.52 7.74 -26.22
N LEU A 31 -5.39 6.80 -25.86
CA LEU A 31 -5.82 6.59 -24.48
C LEU A 31 -4.62 6.28 -23.58
N GLN A 32 -3.64 5.51 -24.06
CA GLN A 32 -2.42 5.22 -23.33
C GLN A 32 -1.46 6.41 -23.21
N ARG A 33 -1.58 7.43 -24.09
CA ARG A 33 -0.85 8.72 -23.99
C ARG A 33 -1.62 9.79 -23.20
N GLU A 34 -2.96 9.80 -23.27
CA GLU A 34 -3.87 10.75 -22.61
C GLU A 34 -4.20 10.34 -21.18
N VAL A 35 -4.07 9.06 -20.83
CA VAL A 35 -3.79 8.63 -19.46
C VAL A 35 -2.36 9.09 -19.16
N SER A 36 -2.23 10.41 -19.00
CA SER A 36 -1.16 11.06 -18.28
C SER A 36 -0.88 10.18 -17.07
N PRO A 37 0.38 9.78 -16.82
CA PRO A 37 0.72 9.03 -15.64
C PRO A 37 0.15 9.80 -14.46
N ILE A 38 -0.89 9.23 -13.84
CA ILE A 38 -1.41 9.72 -12.58
C ILE A 38 -0.18 9.82 -11.68
N VAL A 39 -0.07 10.94 -10.97
CA VAL A 39 0.94 11.27 -9.94
C VAL A 39 2.10 12.15 -10.41
N HIS A 40 2.01 13.45 -10.12
CA HIS A 40 3.16 14.26 -9.65
C HIS A 40 2.96 14.80 -8.23
N THR A 41 2.06 14.19 -7.44
CA THR A 41 2.06 14.42 -5.97
C THR A 41 3.39 13.99 -5.36
N GLN A 42 4.06 12.97 -5.92
CA GLN A 42 5.39 12.54 -5.48
C GLN A 42 6.46 13.60 -5.73
N GLU A 43 6.43 14.32 -6.86
CA GLU A 43 7.47 15.33 -7.18
C GLU A 43 7.35 16.57 -6.26
N ILE A 44 6.13 17.02 -5.99
CA ILE A 44 5.86 18.11 -5.03
C ILE A 44 6.22 17.67 -3.60
N LEU A 45 6.01 16.40 -3.26
CA LEU A 45 6.40 15.82 -1.98
C LEU A 45 7.92 15.60 -1.89
N GLU A 46 8.61 15.34 -3.00
CA GLU A 46 10.06 15.15 -3.09
C GLU A 46 10.81 16.47 -2.84
N ASP A 47 10.36 17.58 -3.42
CA ASP A 47 11.01 18.89 -3.23
C ASP A 47 10.79 19.45 -1.82
N LEU A 48 9.58 19.32 -1.27
CA LEU A 48 9.31 19.61 0.17
C LEU A 48 10.10 18.68 1.11
N ARG A 49 10.37 17.45 0.68
CA ARG A 49 11.17 16.47 1.43
C ARG A 49 12.67 16.78 1.32
N LYS A 50 13.18 17.33 0.21
CA LYS A 50 14.59 17.72 0.03
C LYS A 50 14.98 18.88 0.95
N GLU A 51 14.18 19.93 1.06
CA GLU A 51 14.48 21.07 1.96
C GLU A 51 14.43 20.64 3.44
N ARG A 52 13.45 19.82 3.83
CA ARG A 52 13.33 19.30 5.19
C ARG A 52 14.41 18.26 5.54
N ARG A 53 14.95 17.53 4.55
CA ARG A 53 16.00 16.50 4.72
C ARG A 53 17.35 17.05 5.17
N ALA A 54 17.70 18.30 4.86
CA ALA A 54 19.00 18.83 5.26
C ALA A 54 19.10 19.01 6.77
N VAL A 55 18.12 19.68 7.39
CA VAL A 55 18.03 19.88 8.85
C VAL A 55 17.52 18.60 9.55
N GLY A 56 16.67 17.83 8.89
CA GLY A 56 16.12 16.58 9.40
C GLY A 56 17.10 15.40 9.41
N ARG A 57 18.20 15.41 8.64
CA ARG A 57 19.16 14.29 8.62
C ARG A 57 19.93 14.15 9.92
N PHE A 58 20.44 15.23 10.50
CA PHE A 58 21.19 15.17 11.75
C PHE A 58 20.27 14.84 12.93
N ASN A 59 19.17 15.57 13.05
CA ASN A 59 18.18 15.35 14.11
C ASN A 59 17.46 14.00 13.95
N GLY A 60 17.20 13.57 12.72
CA GLY A 60 16.60 12.28 12.40
C GLY A 60 17.55 11.11 12.69
N TRP A 61 18.83 11.24 12.31
CA TRP A 61 19.85 10.23 12.64
C TRP A 61 20.03 10.08 14.15
N LEU A 62 20.11 11.21 14.88
CA LEU A 62 20.24 11.19 16.34
C LEU A 62 18.99 10.60 17.00
N ALA A 63 17.79 10.98 16.54
CA ALA A 63 16.54 10.42 17.04
C ALA A 63 16.45 8.91 16.77
N ASP A 64 16.79 8.44 15.58
CA ASP A 64 16.73 7.02 15.22
C ASP A 64 17.75 6.19 16.02
N HIS A 65 18.94 6.75 16.30
CA HIS A 65 19.94 6.10 17.14
C HIS A 65 19.51 6.05 18.61
N ILE A 66 18.99 7.15 19.16
CA ILE A 66 18.47 7.22 20.53
C ILE A 66 17.28 6.27 20.70
N VAL A 67 16.35 6.22 19.75
CA VAL A 67 15.20 5.30 19.81
C VAL A 67 15.64 3.84 19.70
N GLY A 68 16.63 3.52 18.87
CA GLY A 68 17.19 2.18 18.77
C GLY A 68 17.85 1.70 20.06
N VAL A 69 18.61 2.59 20.72
CA VAL A 69 19.28 2.29 21.99
C VAL A 69 18.28 2.25 23.15
N ALA A 70 17.38 3.24 23.25
CA ALA A 70 16.38 3.33 24.31
C ALA A 70 15.28 2.25 24.22
N GLY A 71 15.02 1.71 23.02
CA GLY A 71 14.05 0.63 22.81
C GLY A 71 14.54 -0.76 23.20
N THR A 72 15.82 -0.90 23.57
CA THR A 72 16.44 -2.19 23.93
C THR A 72 16.39 -2.43 25.44
N MET A 73 16.04 -3.64 25.85
CA MET A 73 16.05 -4.06 27.27
C MET A 73 17.41 -3.87 27.95
N GLY A 74 18.51 -3.93 27.20
CA GLY A 74 19.87 -3.66 27.68
C GLY A 74 20.08 -2.24 28.25
N PHE A 75 19.42 -1.23 27.69
CA PHE A 75 19.53 0.15 28.18
C PHE A 75 18.93 0.30 29.58
N PHE A 76 17.83 -0.39 29.86
CA PHE A 76 17.22 -0.42 31.20
C PHE A 76 18.18 -1.02 32.23
N TYR A 77 18.80 -2.16 31.93
CA TYR A 77 19.79 -2.76 32.83
C TYR A 77 21.01 -1.86 33.04
N PHE A 78 21.49 -1.19 31.99
CA PHE A 78 22.55 -0.20 32.10
C PHE A 78 22.18 0.94 33.06
N LEU A 79 20.96 1.48 32.98
CA LEU A 79 20.49 2.52 33.90
C LEU A 79 20.41 2.04 35.35
N CYS A 80 19.92 0.82 35.59
CA CYS A 80 19.89 0.23 36.93
C CYS A 80 21.29 0.07 37.51
N VAL A 81 22.26 -0.41 36.70
CA VAL A 81 23.65 -0.55 37.13
C VAL A 81 24.30 0.82 37.37
N LEU A 82 24.09 1.79 36.48
CA LEU A 82 24.62 3.15 36.64
C LEU A 82 24.10 3.80 37.92
N MET A 83 22.79 3.69 38.18
CA MET A 83 22.16 4.20 39.39
C MET A 83 22.68 3.49 40.64
N GLY A 84 22.82 2.16 40.59
CA GLY A 84 23.38 1.36 41.68
C GLY A 84 24.85 1.71 41.98
N SER A 85 25.69 1.83 40.95
CA SER A 85 27.09 2.24 41.09
C SER A 85 27.23 3.66 41.62
N TRP A 86 26.41 4.61 41.16
CA TRP A 86 26.42 5.99 41.65
C TRP A 86 26.02 6.06 43.13
N ALA A 87 24.92 5.40 43.49
CA ALA A 87 24.45 5.33 44.87
C ALA A 87 25.48 4.64 45.78
N PHE A 88 26.13 3.58 45.31
CA PHE A 88 27.19 2.89 46.03
C PHE A 88 28.44 3.76 46.21
N TRP A 89 28.85 4.49 45.17
CA TRP A 89 29.98 5.41 45.22
C TRP A 89 29.72 6.55 46.23
N GLN A 90 28.53 7.17 46.21
CA GLN A 90 28.23 8.27 47.13
C GLN A 90 27.97 7.82 48.58
N SER A 91 27.22 6.74 48.77
CA SER A 91 26.91 6.23 50.11
C SER A 91 28.10 5.51 50.74
N GLY A 92 28.85 4.73 49.96
CA GLY A 92 29.97 3.92 50.42
C GLY A 92 31.26 4.71 50.61
N LEU A 93 31.61 5.60 49.67
CA LEU A 93 32.90 6.32 49.71
C LEU A 93 32.81 7.65 50.47
N MET A 94 31.66 8.33 50.39
CA MET A 94 31.49 9.69 50.92
C MET A 94 30.56 9.74 52.16
N SER A 95 30.11 8.59 52.66
CA SER A 95 29.30 8.44 53.89
C SER A 95 28.13 9.44 53.98
N ASN A 96 27.44 9.67 52.86
CA ASN A 96 26.30 10.59 52.73
C ASN A 96 26.61 12.08 53.02
N LYS A 97 27.89 12.48 53.04
CA LYS A 97 28.36 13.88 53.09
C LYS A 97 28.86 14.41 51.74
N GLY A 98 28.73 13.60 50.69
CA GLY A 98 29.26 13.91 49.37
C GLY A 98 28.41 14.87 48.55
N PHE A 99 28.87 15.09 47.31
CA PHE A 99 28.27 15.98 46.30
C PHE A 99 26.77 15.74 46.04
N ASP A 100 26.29 14.50 46.21
CA ASP A 100 24.88 14.11 46.00
C ASP A 100 24.40 13.20 47.14
N PRO A 101 23.98 13.75 48.31
CA PRO A 101 23.39 12.99 49.41
C PRO A 101 22.01 12.43 49.05
N PHE A 102 21.59 11.36 49.73
CA PHE A 102 20.22 10.83 49.60
C PHE A 102 19.20 11.95 49.85
N PRO A 103 18.30 12.30 48.89
CA PRO A 103 17.69 11.44 47.86
C PRO A 103 18.27 11.49 46.42
N PHE A 104 19.55 11.82 46.21
CA PHE A 104 20.23 11.86 44.90
C PHE A 104 19.62 12.83 43.87
N SER A 105 19.49 14.10 44.26
CA SER A 105 18.85 15.15 43.44
C SER A 105 19.51 15.35 42.08
N PHE A 106 20.84 15.21 41.97
CA PHE A 106 21.56 15.40 40.72
C PHE A 106 21.27 14.28 39.72
N LEU A 107 21.34 13.03 40.19
CA LEU A 107 21.02 11.87 39.38
C LEU A 107 19.56 11.92 38.90
N PHE A 108 18.64 12.29 39.80
CA PHE A 108 17.22 12.43 39.48
C PHE A 108 16.97 13.53 38.45
N PHE A 109 17.70 14.64 38.53
CA PHE A 109 17.59 15.75 37.57
C PHE A 109 18.03 15.33 36.16
N ILE A 110 19.17 14.66 36.02
CA ILE A 110 19.68 14.24 34.71
C ILE A 110 18.80 13.13 34.13
N LEU A 111 18.55 12.09 34.92
CA LEU A 111 17.88 10.90 34.43
C LEU A 111 16.36 11.08 34.32
N GLY A 112 15.75 11.81 35.25
CA GLY A 112 14.32 12.11 35.21
C GLY A 112 14.02 13.33 34.35
N GLY A 113 14.70 14.46 34.58
CA GLY A 113 14.38 15.71 33.90
C GLY A 113 14.87 15.78 32.45
N ILE A 114 16.19 15.69 32.27
CA ILE A 114 16.81 15.91 30.94
C ILE A 114 16.41 14.79 29.99
N MET A 115 16.59 13.52 30.37
CA MET A 115 16.25 12.40 29.47
C MET A 115 14.77 12.41 29.08
N GLN A 116 13.85 12.63 30.02
CA GLN A 116 12.42 12.72 29.71
C GLN A 116 12.10 13.90 28.78
N SER A 117 12.75 15.05 28.98
CA SER A 117 12.61 16.20 28.09
C SER A 117 13.04 15.89 26.66
N LEU A 118 14.08 15.07 26.47
CA LEU A 118 14.49 14.59 25.14
C LEU A 118 13.52 13.55 24.58
N PHE A 119 12.92 12.70 25.42
CA PHE A 119 12.01 11.64 24.99
C PHE A 119 10.71 12.18 24.39
N VAL A 120 10.07 13.18 25.00
CA VAL A 120 8.73 13.65 24.57
C VAL A 120 8.72 14.16 23.10
N PRO A 121 9.61 15.08 22.68
CA PRO A 121 9.64 15.56 21.29
C PRO A 121 10.09 14.48 20.31
N THR A 122 11.01 13.62 20.72
CA THR A 122 11.48 12.49 19.91
C THR A 122 10.34 11.51 19.64
N MET A 123 9.56 11.17 20.67
CA MET A 123 8.38 10.33 20.54
C MET A 123 7.29 11.01 19.70
N LEU A 124 7.06 12.31 19.88
CA LEU A 124 6.08 13.08 19.10
C LEU A 124 6.44 13.12 17.62
N THR A 125 7.71 13.37 17.29
CA THR A 125 8.18 13.39 15.89
C THR A 125 8.20 11.99 15.28
N ALA A 126 8.56 10.96 16.04
CA ALA A 126 8.48 9.56 15.59
C ALA A 126 7.03 9.13 15.31
N SER A 127 6.10 9.47 16.22
CA SER A 127 4.66 9.22 16.05
C SER A 127 4.10 9.98 14.84
N ASN A 128 4.42 11.26 14.68
CA ASN A 128 4.01 12.03 13.50
C ASN A 128 4.51 11.41 12.18
N ARG A 129 5.73 10.88 12.16
CA ARG A 129 6.27 10.14 11.00
C ARG A 129 5.54 8.82 10.77
N ALA A 130 5.18 8.09 11.82
CA ALA A 130 4.40 6.85 11.72
C ALA A 130 3.00 7.13 11.15
N THR A 131 2.27 8.11 11.69
CA THR A 131 0.93 8.49 11.21
C THR A 131 0.94 8.93 9.74
N LEU A 132 1.97 9.66 9.30
CA LEU A 132 2.10 10.03 7.89
C LEU A 132 2.31 8.81 6.98
N ARG A 133 3.13 7.83 7.42
CA ARG A 133 3.32 6.58 6.69
C ARG A 133 2.04 5.76 6.62
N ASP A 134 1.29 5.70 7.72
CA ASP A 134 0.02 4.97 7.78
C ASP A 134 -1.02 5.60 6.83
N LYS A 135 -1.14 6.94 6.79
CA LYS A 135 -2.03 7.62 5.84
C LYS A 135 -1.70 7.30 4.38
N ILE A 136 -0.41 7.31 4.01
CA ILE A 136 0.01 6.97 2.65
C ILE A 136 -0.35 5.51 2.32
N LYS A 137 -0.16 4.61 3.28
CA LYS A 137 -0.53 3.20 3.12
C LYS A 137 -2.04 3.04 2.97
N ASP A 138 -2.83 3.70 3.81
CA ASP A 138 -4.29 3.67 3.75
C ASP A 138 -4.82 4.19 2.41
N GLU A 139 -4.24 5.28 1.88
CA GLU A 139 -4.60 5.80 0.55
C GLU A 139 -4.26 4.82 -0.56
N ALA A 140 -3.10 4.15 -0.49
CA ALA A 140 -2.69 3.15 -1.47
C ALA A 140 -3.60 1.91 -1.42
N ASP A 141 -3.89 1.41 -0.22
CA ASP A 141 -4.80 0.29 0.00
C ASP A 141 -6.20 0.65 -0.50
N HIS A 142 -6.72 1.84 -0.18
CA HIS A 142 -8.03 2.29 -0.65
C HIS A 142 -8.16 2.29 -2.17
N ARG A 143 -7.13 2.77 -2.89
CA ARG A 143 -7.08 2.74 -4.37
C ARG A 143 -7.01 1.31 -4.92
N ALA A 144 -6.26 0.43 -4.26
CA ALA A 144 -6.19 -0.97 -4.66
C ALA A 144 -7.55 -1.66 -4.49
N TRP A 145 -8.23 -1.41 -3.36
CA TRP A 145 -9.58 -1.92 -3.10
C TRP A 145 -10.59 -1.37 -4.11
N SER A 146 -10.61 -0.07 -4.39
CA SER A 146 -11.55 0.50 -5.36
C SER A 146 -11.36 -0.12 -6.74
N HIS A 147 -10.11 -0.27 -7.20
CA HIS A 147 -9.82 -0.91 -8.48
C HIS A 147 -10.26 -2.38 -8.52
N LEU A 148 -10.09 -3.13 -7.42
CA LEU A 148 -10.59 -4.51 -7.31
C LEU A 148 -12.11 -4.58 -7.41
N TYR A 149 -12.83 -3.60 -6.85
CA TYR A 149 -14.28 -3.50 -6.96
C TYR A 149 -14.73 -3.20 -8.39
N ASP A 150 -14.08 -2.22 -9.04
CA ASP A 150 -14.39 -1.87 -10.43
C ASP A 150 -14.22 -3.07 -11.37
N VAL A 151 -13.11 -3.80 -11.24
CA VAL A 151 -12.84 -5.01 -12.02
C VAL A 151 -13.87 -6.11 -11.74
N ASN A 152 -14.32 -6.28 -10.49
CA ASN A 152 -15.34 -7.26 -10.14
C ASN A 152 -16.70 -6.90 -10.77
N ASP A 153 -17.07 -5.61 -10.73
CA ASP A 153 -18.30 -5.12 -11.37
C ASP A 153 -18.27 -5.34 -12.88
N GLU A 154 -17.14 -5.10 -13.55
CA GLU A 154 -16.95 -5.43 -14.97
C GLU A 154 -17.14 -6.92 -15.23
N GLN A 155 -16.54 -7.79 -14.41
CA GLN A 155 -16.70 -9.24 -14.54
C GLN A 155 -18.16 -9.68 -14.37
N LEU A 156 -18.88 -9.10 -13.41
CA LEU A 156 -20.28 -9.40 -13.17
C LEU A 156 -21.15 -8.95 -14.35
N GLN A 157 -20.86 -7.80 -14.96
CA GLN A 157 -21.54 -7.35 -16.18
C GLN A 157 -21.31 -8.31 -17.34
N ILE A 158 -20.08 -8.78 -17.57
CA ILE A 158 -19.77 -9.75 -18.62
C ILE A 158 -20.55 -11.06 -18.39
N LEU A 159 -20.57 -11.57 -17.15
CA LEU A 159 -21.33 -12.78 -16.81
C LEU A 159 -22.83 -12.61 -17.09
N ARG A 160 -23.42 -11.46 -16.76
CA ARG A 160 -24.82 -11.14 -17.07
C ARG A 160 -25.08 -11.10 -18.58
N GLN A 161 -24.21 -10.45 -19.35
CA GLN A 161 -24.34 -10.39 -20.80
C GLN A 161 -24.29 -11.77 -21.46
N LEU A 162 -23.39 -12.64 -20.99
CA LEU A 162 -23.29 -14.02 -21.47
C LEU A 162 -24.56 -14.82 -21.15
N ALA A 163 -25.10 -14.67 -19.93
CA ALA A 163 -26.35 -15.31 -19.54
C ALA A 163 -27.52 -14.89 -20.46
N ASP A 164 -27.65 -13.59 -20.73
CA ASP A 164 -28.71 -13.06 -21.60
C ASP A 164 -28.55 -13.52 -23.06
N ALA A 165 -27.32 -13.59 -23.58
CA ALA A 165 -27.06 -14.07 -24.93
C ALA A 165 -27.43 -15.56 -25.09
N LEU A 166 -27.06 -16.41 -24.12
CA LEU A 166 -27.42 -17.82 -24.11
C LEU A 166 -28.94 -18.02 -24.02
N LEU A 167 -29.64 -17.20 -23.23
CA LEU A 167 -31.10 -17.23 -23.15
C LEU A 167 -31.75 -16.84 -24.47
N LYS A 168 -31.23 -15.84 -25.18
CA LYS A 168 -31.70 -15.47 -26.53
C LYS A 168 -31.48 -16.59 -27.54
N GLU A 169 -30.31 -17.22 -27.55
CA GLU A 169 -30.03 -18.34 -28.46
C GLU A 169 -30.95 -19.53 -28.19
N ARG A 170 -31.20 -19.85 -26.90
CA ARG A 170 -32.17 -20.88 -26.50
C ARG A 170 -33.57 -20.57 -27.02
N ARG A 171 -34.07 -19.35 -26.83
CA ARG A 171 -35.40 -18.94 -27.35
C ARG A 171 -35.45 -19.03 -28.88
N ALA A 172 -34.45 -18.52 -29.59
CA ALA A 172 -34.40 -18.58 -31.04
C ALA A 172 -34.39 -20.02 -31.58
N LYS A 173 -33.69 -20.94 -30.92
CA LYS A 173 -33.75 -22.38 -31.23
C LYS A 173 -35.10 -23.01 -30.92
N GLN A 174 -35.79 -22.55 -29.88
CA GLN A 174 -37.14 -23.00 -29.54
C GLN A 174 -38.16 -22.55 -30.58
N ASP A 175 -38.12 -21.27 -30.98
CA ASP A 175 -39.01 -20.69 -31.98
C ASP A 175 -38.81 -21.31 -33.38
N THR A 176 -37.58 -21.64 -33.75
CA THR A 176 -37.29 -22.35 -35.03
C THR A 176 -37.73 -23.80 -35.01
N THR A 177 -37.65 -24.48 -33.87
CA THR A 177 -38.16 -25.86 -33.70
C THR A 177 -39.69 -25.89 -33.74
N GLU A 178 -40.37 -24.85 -33.24
CA GLU A 178 -41.83 -24.72 -33.25
C GLU A 178 -42.36 -24.29 -34.63
N ALA A 179 -41.60 -23.50 -35.39
CA ALA A 179 -41.93 -23.09 -36.76
C ALA A 179 -41.69 -24.20 -37.82
N GLU A 180 -40.85 -25.20 -37.56
CA GLU A 180 -40.65 -26.37 -38.42
C GLU A 180 -41.71 -27.47 -38.18
N ALA A 181 -42.58 -27.29 -37.17
CA ALA A 181 -43.71 -28.17 -36.88
C ALA A 181 -45.06 -27.63 -37.42
N PRO A 182 -45.23 -27.42 -38.74
CA PRO A 182 -46.57 -27.60 -39.31
C PRO A 182 -46.58 -28.53 -40.54
N SER A 183 -47.54 -29.46 -40.54
CA SER A 183 -48.00 -30.28 -41.69
C SER A 183 -47.44 -31.71 -41.89
N SER A 184 -47.46 -32.57 -40.87
CA SER A 184 -47.40 -34.04 -41.07
C SER A 184 -48.47 -34.83 -40.29
N VAL A 185 -49.56 -34.20 -39.85
CA VAL A 185 -50.72 -34.91 -39.28
C VAL A 185 -52.00 -34.42 -39.94
N LYS A 186 -52.10 -34.66 -41.25
CA LYS A 186 -53.37 -34.77 -41.98
C LYS A 186 -53.15 -35.79 -43.11
N GLN A 187 -53.20 -37.06 -42.76
CA GLN A 187 -53.72 -38.15 -43.60
C GLN A 187 -54.27 -39.21 -42.66
#